data_AF-A0A0G1L4E8-F1
#
_entry.id   AF-A0A0G1L4E8-F1
#
_cell.length_a   1.000
_cell.length_b   1.000
_cell.length_c   1.000
_cell.angle_alpha   90.00
_cell.angle_beta   90.00
_cell.angle_gamma   90.00
#
_symmetry.space_group_name_H-M   'P 1'
#
loop_
_entity.id
_entity.type
_entity.pdbx_description
1 polymer ?
#
loop_
_entity_poly.entity_id
_entity_poly.type
_entity_poly.pdbx_seq_one_letter_code
_entity_poly.pdbx_strand_id
1 'polypeptide(L)'
;MNPTLYAVCAVFLYAAQNVILEQKLAYVSPLIGMIFWYVGILSIAIPLVLFGNQFGLAITMPQPGHYWLMMIVGAILFFADLSFFTAYHSGGSVAQIATIVALFPAFAAVIKLLIGGGMPSVQQIIGLALVPIVVYLVNK
;
A
#
# COMPACT_ATOMS: atom_id res chain seq x y z
N MET A 1 2.39 -5.24 21.25
CA MET A 1 1.42 -5.97 20.39
C MET A 1 2.16 -6.62 19.23
N ASN A 2 1.64 -7.72 18.69
CA ASN A 2 2.30 -8.52 17.65
C ASN A 2 2.29 -7.78 16.28
N PRO A 3 3.44 -7.55 15.62
CA PRO A 3 3.51 -6.92 14.29
C PRO A 3 2.62 -7.58 13.24
N THR A 4 2.48 -8.90 13.31
CA THR A 4 1.60 -9.67 12.41
C THR A 4 0.14 -9.24 12.55
N LEU A 5 -0.31 -8.91 13.76
CA LEU A 5 -1.70 -8.49 13.98
C LEU A 5 -1.99 -7.15 13.31
N TYR A 6 -1.07 -6.18 13.40
CA TYR A 6 -1.22 -4.90 12.69
C TYR A 6 -1.26 -5.11 11.17
N ALA A 7 -0.42 -5.99 10.64
CA ALA A 7 -0.43 -6.33 9.22
C ALA A 7 -1.76 -6.99 8.79
N VAL A 8 -2.30 -7.92 9.58
CA VAL A 8 -3.59 -8.56 9.31
C VAL A 8 -4.73 -7.55 9.34
N CYS A 9 -4.77 -6.67 10.35
CA CYS A 9 -5.75 -5.58 10.41
C CYS A 9 -5.63 -4.64 9.21
N ALA A 10 -4.41 -4.30 8.78
CA ALA A 10 -4.18 -3.47 7.61
C ALA A 10 -4.72 -4.15 6.34
N VAL A 11 -4.46 -5.45 6.14
CA VAL A 11 -4.99 -6.22 5.00
C VAL A 11 -6.52 -6.20 4.97
N PHE A 12 -7.19 -6.34 6.12
CA PHE A 12 -8.65 -6.24 6.20
C PHE A 12 -9.15 -4.85 5.79
N LEU A 13 -8.53 -3.78 6.29
CA LEU A 13 -8.89 -2.40 5.92
C LEU A 13 -8.65 -2.13 4.43
N TYR A 14 -7.53 -2.61 3.88
CA TYR A 14 -7.26 -2.53 2.45
C TYR A 14 -8.29 -3.30 1.63
N ALA A 15 -8.72 -4.50 2.06
CA ALA A 15 -9.77 -5.23 1.38
C ALA A 15 -11.09 -4.43 1.35
N ALA A 16 -11.49 -3.85 2.48
CA ALA A 16 -12.69 -3.00 2.55
C ALA A 16 -12.58 -1.76 1.64
N GLN A 17 -11.42 -1.09 1.65
CA GLN A 17 -11.13 0.03 0.76
C GLN A 17 -11.27 -0.38 -0.72
N ASN A 18 -10.68 -1.50 -1.12
CA ASN A 18 -10.72 -1.97 -2.51
C ASN A 18 -12.15 -2.25 -2.97
N VAL A 19 -12.99 -2.85 -2.12
CA VAL A 19 -14.43 -3.05 -2.42
C VAL A 19 -15.17 -1.72 -2.58
N ILE A 20 -14.90 -0.72 -1.72
CA ILE A 20 -15.50 0.62 -1.87
C ILE A 20 -15.04 1.27 -3.18
N LEU A 21 -13.76 1.14 -3.53
CA LEU A 21 -13.22 1.68 -4.78
C LEU A 21 -13.93 1.10 -6.00
N GLU A 22 -14.02 -0.22 -6.10
CA GLU A 22 -14.72 -0.89 -7.21
C GLU A 22 -16.23 -0.56 -7.23
N GLN A 23 -16.93 -0.71 -6.11
CA GLN A 23 -18.39 -0.67 -6.09
C GLN A 23 -18.97 0.75 -6.08
N LYS A 24 -18.22 1.72 -5.54
CA LYS A 24 -18.74 3.07 -5.27
C LYS A 24 -17.93 4.19 -5.89
N LEU A 25 -16.67 3.97 -6.26
CA LEU A 25 -15.80 5.05 -6.73
C LEU A 25 -15.14 4.78 -8.08
N ALA A 26 -15.42 3.65 -8.73
CA ALA A 26 -14.83 3.31 -10.03
C ALA A 26 -15.18 4.35 -11.11
N TYR A 27 -16.34 5.01 -11.03
CA TYR A 27 -16.72 6.07 -11.97
C TYR A 27 -16.03 7.42 -11.70
N VAL A 28 -15.41 7.59 -10.54
CA VAL A 28 -14.76 8.86 -10.15
C VAL A 28 -13.40 8.95 -10.83
N SER A 29 -13.08 10.13 -11.37
CA SER A 29 -11.75 10.39 -11.95
C SER A 29 -10.64 10.08 -10.92
N PRO A 30 -9.60 9.32 -11.30
CA PRO A 30 -8.51 8.94 -10.38
C PRO A 30 -7.87 10.13 -9.66
N LEU A 31 -7.58 11.21 -10.38
CA LEU A 31 -6.98 12.41 -9.81
C LEU A 31 -7.89 13.09 -8.78
N ILE A 32 -9.20 13.15 -9.05
CA ILE A 32 -10.17 13.71 -8.09
C ILE A 32 -10.27 12.81 -6.86
N GLY A 33 -10.34 11.49 -7.06
CA GLY A 33 -10.36 10.51 -5.97
C GLY A 33 -9.14 10.66 -5.06
N MET A 34 -7.94 10.87 -5.63
CA MET A 34 -6.72 11.09 -4.87
C MET A 34 -6.72 12.38 -4.06
N ILE A 35 -7.32 13.48 -4.56
CA ILE A 35 -7.44 14.71 -3.79
C ILE A 35 -8.24 14.45 -2.51
N PHE A 36 -9.42 13.82 -2.63
CA PHE A 36 -10.25 13.49 -1.47
C PHE A 36 -9.55 12.51 -0.53
N TRP A 37 -8.81 11.53 -1.07
CA TRP A 37 -8.00 10.60 -0.30
C TRP A 37 -6.96 11.32 0.57
N TYR A 38 -6.14 12.20 -0.01
CA TYR A 38 -5.12 12.92 0.74
C TYR A 38 -5.69 13.94 1.72
N VAL A 39 -6.78 14.62 1.36
CA VAL A 39 -7.49 15.51 2.29
C VAL A 39 -8.01 14.71 3.49
N GLY A 40 -8.61 13.53 3.25
CA GLY A 40 -9.04 12.60 4.28
C GLY A 40 -7.89 12.17 5.19
N ILE A 41 -6.77 11.71 4.62
CA ILE A 41 -5.58 11.32 5.38
C ILE A 41 -5.04 12.49 6.20
N LEU A 42 -4.90 13.68 5.62
CA LEU A 42 -4.38 14.85 6.33
C LEU A 42 -5.29 15.26 7.49
N SER A 43 -6.61 15.24 7.29
CA SER A 43 -7.58 15.57 8.34
C SER A 43 -7.51 14.63 9.56
N ILE A 44 -7.04 13.39 9.38
CA ILE A 44 -6.84 12.41 10.45
C ILE A 44 -5.42 12.54 11.03
N ALA A 45 -4.41 12.64 10.16
CA ALA A 45 -3.01 12.64 10.55
C ALA A 45 -2.62 13.89 11.37
N ILE A 46 -3.10 15.08 10.99
CA ILE A 46 -2.75 16.33 11.66
C ILE A 46 -3.19 16.31 13.14
N PRO A 47 -4.47 16.02 13.49
CA PRO A 47 -4.87 15.94 14.89
C PRO A 47 -4.12 14.86 15.67
N LEU A 48 -3.87 13.69 15.07
CA LEU A 48 -3.11 12.63 15.72
C LEU A 48 -1.68 13.06 16.03
N VAL A 49 -1.05 13.85 15.15
CA VAL A 49 0.28 14.40 15.41
C VAL A 49 0.26 15.48 16.48
N LEU A 50 -0.70 16.41 16.43
CA LEU A 50 -0.78 17.54 17.35
C LEU A 50 -1.19 17.13 18.77
N PHE A 51 -2.09 16.15 18.89
CA PHE A 51 -2.69 15.74 20.17
C PHE A 51 -2.32 14.31 20.57
N GLY A 52 -1.46 13.62 19.81
CA GLY A 52 -1.14 12.20 20.02
C GLY A 52 -0.62 11.87 21.42
N ASN A 53 0.15 12.77 22.02
CA ASN A 53 0.62 12.62 23.39
C ASN A 53 -0.53 12.54 24.41
N GLN A 54 -1.66 13.21 24.15
CA GLN A 54 -2.86 13.14 25.00
C GLN A 54 -3.58 11.79 24.85
N PHE A 55 -3.41 11.12 23.71
CA PHE A 55 -3.93 9.78 23.44
C PHE A 55 -2.93 8.67 23.80
N GLY A 56 -1.80 9.00 24.42
CA GLY A 56 -0.74 8.03 24.77
C GLY A 56 0.04 7.48 23.57
N LEU A 57 0.00 8.16 22.42
CA LEU A 57 0.76 7.78 21.23
C LEU A 57 2.19 8.29 21.34
N ALA A 58 3.18 7.39 21.28
CA ALA A 58 4.60 7.74 21.24
C ALA A 58 4.99 8.20 19.83
N ILE A 59 4.86 9.50 19.56
CA ILE A 59 5.19 10.08 18.25
C ILE A 59 6.68 10.39 18.17
N THR A 60 7.38 9.74 17.25
CA THR A 60 8.80 9.98 16.99
C THR A 60 8.94 10.78 15.71
N MET A 61 9.54 11.97 15.81
CA MET A 61 9.81 12.81 14.63
C MET A 61 11.03 12.28 13.86
N PRO A 62 11.03 12.35 12.51
CA PRO A 62 12.21 12.00 11.73
C PRO A 62 13.36 12.96 12.03
N GLN A 63 14.59 12.46 11.96
CA GLN A 63 15.77 13.33 12.01
C GLN A 63 15.81 14.23 10.76
N PRO A 64 16.33 15.47 10.86
CA PRO A 64 16.36 16.42 9.73
C PRO A 64 17.00 15.86 8.45
N GLY A 65 18.01 15.00 8.60
CA GLY A 65 18.69 14.33 7.48
C GLY A 65 17.84 13.28 6.75
N HIS A 66 16.65 12.93 7.25
CA HIS A 66 15.75 11.92 6.66
C HIS A 66 14.47 12.51 6.05
N TYR A 67 14.27 13.84 6.11
CA TYR A 67 13.07 14.46 5.53
C TYR A 67 12.96 14.24 4.02
N TRP A 68 14.08 14.28 3.29
CA TRP A 68 14.08 14.03 1.86
C TRP A 68 13.70 12.58 1.52
N LEU A 69 14.05 11.59 2.35
CA LEU A 69 13.62 10.20 2.18
C LEU A 69 12.11 10.07 2.34
N MET A 70 11.53 10.74 3.33
CA MET A 70 10.07 10.78 3.52
C MET A 70 9.36 11.40 2.31
N MET A 71 9.94 12.45 1.72
CA MET A 71 9.41 13.07 0.50
C MET A 71 9.47 12.13 -0.70
N ILE A 72 10.55 11.38 -0.87
CA ILE A 72 10.68 10.37 -1.93
C ILE A 72 9.63 9.26 -1.75
N VAL A 73 9.47 8.76 -0.52
CA VAL A 73 8.44 7.75 -0.22
C VAL A 73 7.04 8.29 -0.55
N GLY A 74 6.74 9.53 -0.17
CA GLY A 74 5.47 10.18 -0.51
C GLY A 74 5.23 10.28 -2.01
N ALA A 75 6.26 10.63 -2.80
CA ALA A 75 6.16 10.67 -4.25
C ALA A 75 5.91 9.27 -4.86
N ILE A 76 6.60 8.24 -4.37
CA ILE A 76 6.39 6.86 -4.83
C ILE A 76 4.95 6.41 -4.51
N LEU A 77 4.47 6.69 -3.29
CA LEU A 77 3.10 6.38 -2.90
C LEU A 77 2.08 7.11 -3.75
N PHE A 78 2.32 8.38 -4.11
CA PHE A 78 1.46 9.11 -5.02
C PHE A 78 1.28 8.40 -6.37
N PHE A 79 2.38 8.00 -7.02
CA PHE A 79 2.26 7.30 -8.30
C PHE A 79 1.67 5.89 -8.16
N ALA A 80 1.93 5.21 -7.04
CA ALA A 80 1.32 3.92 -6.74
C ALA A 80 -0.19 4.05 -6.56
N ASP A 81 -0.64 5.00 -5.73
CA ASP A 81 -2.06 5.30 -5.50
C ASP A 81 -2.74 5.70 -6.81
N LEU A 82 -2.13 6.57 -7.61
CA LEU A 82 -2.67 6.97 -8.92
C LEU A 82 -2.88 5.78 -9.84
N SER A 83 -1.90 4.89 -9.91
CA SER A 83 -1.99 3.66 -10.72
C SER A 83 -3.11 2.76 -10.23
N PHE A 84 -3.29 2.64 -8.91
CA PHE A 84 -4.33 1.84 -8.27
C PHE A 84 -5.74 2.37 -8.55
N PHE A 85 -5.96 3.67 -8.34
CA PHE A 85 -7.24 4.32 -8.65
C PHE A 85 -7.55 4.22 -10.15
N THR A 86 -6.53 4.37 -11.00
CA THR A 86 -6.68 4.25 -12.46
C THR A 86 -7.06 2.82 -12.87
N ALA A 87 -6.52 1.79 -12.21
CA ALA A 87 -6.87 0.40 -12.48
C ALA A 87 -8.36 0.12 -12.23
N TYR A 88 -8.90 0.59 -11.09
CA TYR A 88 -10.34 0.49 -10.80
C TYR A 88 -11.18 1.33 -11.76
N HIS A 89 -10.74 2.55 -12.08
CA HIS A 89 -11.44 3.42 -13.02
C HIS A 89 -11.51 2.84 -14.43
N SER A 90 -10.53 2.03 -14.80
CA SER A 90 -10.46 1.33 -16.08
C SER A 90 -11.25 0.01 -16.10
N GLY A 91 -12.05 -0.27 -15.06
CA GLY A 91 -12.91 -1.45 -14.96
C GLY A 91 -12.23 -2.70 -14.39
N GLY A 92 -11.04 -2.57 -13.80
CA GLY A 92 -10.40 -3.68 -13.09
C GLY A 92 -11.21 -4.09 -11.86
N SER A 93 -11.42 -5.40 -11.69
CA SER A 93 -12.15 -5.91 -10.52
C SER A 93 -11.26 -6.02 -9.28
N VAL A 94 -11.87 -6.04 -8.08
CA VAL A 94 -11.13 -6.26 -6.83
C VAL A 94 -10.38 -7.58 -6.86
N ALA A 95 -10.98 -8.64 -7.40
CA ALA A 95 -10.34 -9.95 -7.50
C ALA A 95 -9.06 -9.89 -8.35
N GLN A 96 -9.11 -9.21 -9.51
CA GLN A 96 -7.95 -9.05 -10.39
C GLN A 96 -6.86 -8.20 -9.74
N ILE A 97 -7.22 -6.99 -9.27
CA ILE A 97 -6.27 -6.02 -8.73
C ILE A 97 -5.63 -6.55 -7.44
N ALA A 98 -6.42 -7.06 -6.49
CA ALA A 98 -5.90 -7.60 -5.23
C ALA A 98 -5.00 -8.84 -5.45
N THR A 99 -5.29 -9.66 -6.47
CA THR A 99 -4.42 -10.80 -6.79
C THR A 99 -3.10 -10.33 -7.37
N ILE A 100 -3.09 -9.33 -8.25
CA ILE A 100 -1.84 -8.74 -8.78
C ILE A 100 -1.00 -8.16 -7.64
N VAL A 101 -1.62 -7.56 -6.62
CA VAL A 101 -0.94 -7.03 -5.43
C VAL A 101 -0.23 -8.12 -4.63
N ALA A 102 -0.63 -9.39 -4.75
CA ALA A 102 0.09 -10.50 -4.15
C ALA A 102 1.54 -10.62 -4.68
N LEU A 103 1.88 -10.03 -5.84
CA LEU A 103 3.25 -9.92 -6.36
C LEU A 103 4.13 -8.94 -5.57
N PHE A 104 3.57 -8.12 -4.68
CA PHE A 104 4.31 -7.17 -3.88
C PHE A 104 5.56 -7.76 -3.19
N PRO A 105 5.48 -8.88 -2.43
CA PRO A 105 6.66 -9.50 -1.84
C PRO A 105 7.72 -9.94 -2.87
N ALA A 106 7.32 -10.34 -4.09
CA ALA A 106 8.26 -10.71 -5.15
C ALA A 106 9.01 -9.48 -5.67
N PHE A 107 8.29 -8.40 -5.98
CA PHE A 107 8.90 -7.15 -6.39
C PHE A 107 9.76 -6.53 -5.28
N ALA A 108 9.29 -6.60 -4.02
CA ALA A 108 10.05 -6.11 -2.87
C ALA A 108 11.36 -6.88 -2.68
N ALA A 109 11.36 -8.21 -2.88
CA ALA A 109 12.58 -9.02 -2.83
C ALA A 109 13.57 -8.61 -3.94
N VAL A 110 13.09 -8.40 -5.16
CA VAL A 110 13.92 -7.94 -6.29
C VAL A 110 14.50 -6.55 -6.01
N ILE A 111 13.67 -5.59 -5.61
CA ILE A 111 14.12 -4.23 -5.28
C ILE A 111 15.15 -4.28 -4.14
N LYS A 112 14.89 -5.07 -3.10
CA LYS A 112 15.80 -5.26 -1.97
C LYS A 112 17.16 -5.80 -2.41
N LEU A 113 17.19 -6.76 -3.33
CA LEU A 113 18.44 -7.27 -3.91
C LEU A 113 19.20 -6.19 -4.69
N LEU A 114 18.50 -5.39 -5.50
CA LEU A 114 19.11 -4.34 -6.32
C LEU A 114 19.74 -3.21 -5.50
N ILE A 115 19.20 -2.92 -4.32
CA ILE A 115 19.72 -1.86 -3.43
C ILE A 115 20.71 -2.39 -2.37
N GLY A 116 21.24 -3.61 -2.55
CA GLY A 116 22.26 -4.19 -1.66
C GLY A 116 21.73 -4.88 -0.40
N GLY A 117 20.44 -5.22 -0.36
CA GLY A 117 19.85 -6.02 0.71
C GLY A 117 20.15 -7.51 0.58
N GLY A 118 19.95 -8.25 1.68
CA GLY A 118 20.21 -9.69 1.75
C GLY A 118 19.28 -10.54 0.87
N MET A 119 19.80 -11.69 0.42
CA MET A 119 19.07 -12.67 -0.39
C MET A 119 17.89 -13.30 0.37
N PRO A 120 16.74 -13.52 -0.28
CA PRO A 120 15.64 -14.28 0.33
C PRO A 120 16.07 -15.73 0.65
N SER A 121 15.49 -16.33 1.68
CA SER A 121 15.71 -17.74 1.97
C SER A 121 15.10 -18.63 0.87
N VAL A 122 15.59 -19.87 0.75
CA VAL A 122 15.05 -20.85 -0.24
C VAL A 122 13.53 -21.03 -0.09
N GLN A 123 13.04 -21.05 1.15
CA GLN A 123 11.60 -21.12 1.44
C GLN A 123 10.84 -19.89 0.94
N GLN A 124 11.41 -18.69 1.08
CA GLN A 124 10.82 -17.47 0.54
C GLN A 124 10.81 -17.50 -0.99
N ILE A 125 11.89 -17.96 -1.64
CA ILE A 125 11.96 -18.09 -3.10
C ILE A 125 10.84 -19.00 -3.63
N ILE A 126 10.63 -20.16 -3.00
CA ILE A 126 9.55 -21.08 -3.38
C ILE A 126 8.18 -20.40 -3.23
N GLY A 127 7.95 -19.72 -2.10
CA GLY A 127 6.71 -18.96 -1.89
C GLY A 127 6.49 -17.87 -2.94
N LEU A 128 7.54 -17.14 -3.30
CA LEU A 128 7.50 -16.09 -4.33
C LEU A 128 7.22 -16.65 -5.72
N ALA A 129 7.70 -17.86 -6.04
CA ALA A 129 7.47 -18.50 -7.34
C ALA A 129 6.02 -18.95 -7.55
N LEU A 130 5.25 -19.19 -6.48
CA LEU A 130 3.83 -19.55 -6.57
C LEU A 130 2.94 -18.35 -6.89
N VAL A 131 3.35 -17.13 -6.53
CA VAL A 131 2.54 -15.93 -6.68
C VAL A 131 2.20 -15.61 -8.15
N PRO A 132 3.13 -15.63 -9.12
CA PRO A 132 2.80 -15.42 -10.53
C PRO A 132 1.78 -16.41 -11.08
N ILE A 133 1.80 -17.66 -10.58
CA ILE A 133 0.86 -18.70 -11.00
C ILE A 133 -0.56 -18.34 -10.53
N VAL A 134 -0.72 -17.88 -9.28
CA VAL A 134 -2.02 -17.44 -8.75
C VAL A 134 -2.54 -16.23 -9.55
N VAL A 135 -1.68 -15.26 -9.84
CA VAL A 135 -2.05 -14.10 -10.67
C VAL A 135 -2.53 -14.53 -12.04
N TYR A 136 -1.81 -15.45 -12.69
CA TYR A 136 -2.18 -15.97 -14.01
C TYR A 136 -3.56 -16.66 -13.99
N LEU A 137 -3.84 -17.46 -12.95
CA LEU A 137 -5.10 -18.20 -12.85
C LEU A 137 -6.32 -17.31 -12.58
N VAL A 138 -6.18 -16.24 -11.79
CA VAL A 138 -7.31 -15.34 -11.46
C VAL A 138 -7.61 -14.36 -12.58
N ASN A 139 -6.64 -14.03 -13.43
CA ASN A 139 -6.79 -13.03 -14.49
C ASN A 139 -7.10 -13.64 -15.88
N LYS A 140 -7.49 -14.92 -15.94
CA LYS A 140 -7.91 -15.62 -17.15
C LYS A 140 -9.43 -15.67 -17.25
#